data_AF-A0A259N8S7-F1
#
_entry.id   AF-A0A259N8S7-F1
#
_cell.length_a   1.000
_cell.length_b   1.000
_cell.length_c   1.000
_cell.angle_alpha   90.00
_cell.angle_beta   90.00
_cell.angle_gamma   90.00
#
_symmetry.space_group_name_H-M   'P 1'
#
loop_
_entity.id
_entity.type
_entity.pdbx_description
1 polymer ?
#
loop_
_entity_poly.entity_id
_entity_poly.type
_entity_poly.pdbx_seq_one_letter_code
_entity_poly.pdbx_strand_id
1 'polypeptide(L)'
;MTFRRTKIVATLGPASSSPEVLEQLILAGLDVARLNFSHGTPDDHKARAALVRELAAKHGRHVALLGDLQGPKIRIAKFENKRIELKEGDLFR
;
A
#
# COMPACT_ATOMS: atom_id res chain seq x y z
N MET A 1 14.64 -25.61 10.67
CA MET A 1 14.36 -24.98 9.36
C MET A 1 15.47 -23.98 9.06
N THR A 2 15.97 -23.96 7.83
CA THR A 2 16.97 -22.99 7.37
C THR A 2 16.38 -21.59 7.27
N PHE A 3 17.23 -20.55 7.24
CA PHE A 3 16.79 -19.17 7.02
C PHE A 3 15.97 -19.02 5.73
N ARG A 4 14.88 -18.26 5.80
CA ARG A 4 14.04 -17.90 4.64
C ARG A 4 14.85 -17.08 3.63
N ARG A 5 14.80 -17.46 2.34
CA ARG A 5 15.50 -16.77 1.25
C ARG A 5 14.60 -15.83 0.44
N THR A 6 13.40 -16.30 0.07
CA THR A 6 12.40 -15.53 -0.70
C THR A 6 11.92 -14.34 0.10
N LYS A 7 11.96 -13.13 -0.46
CA LYS A 7 11.59 -11.88 0.22
C LYS A 7 10.08 -11.56 0.12
N ILE A 8 9.57 -10.81 1.10
CA ILE A 8 8.15 -10.43 1.21
C ILE A 8 8.00 -8.93 1.00
N VAL A 9 7.11 -8.57 0.07
CA VAL A 9 6.67 -7.20 -0.19
C VAL A 9 5.24 -7.03 0.31
N ALA A 10 4.97 -6.03 1.15
CA ALA A 10 3.62 -5.70 1.60
C ALA A 10 3.24 -4.27 1.22
N THR A 11 2.01 -4.07 0.74
CA THR A 11 1.48 -2.73 0.42
C THR A 11 0.92 -2.08 1.66
N LEU A 12 1.34 -0.84 1.94
CA LEU A 12 0.81 -0.06 3.06
C LEU A 12 -0.46 0.69 2.66
N GLY A 13 -1.47 0.60 3.50
CA GLY A 13 -2.78 1.23 3.32
C GLY A 13 -3.49 1.48 4.65
N PRO A 14 -4.78 1.85 4.64
CA PRO A 14 -5.54 2.13 5.87
C PRO A 14 -5.54 0.98 6.89
N ALA A 15 -5.51 -0.27 6.41
CA ALA A 15 -5.46 -1.45 7.27
C ALA A 15 -4.09 -1.70 7.93
N SER A 16 -3.03 -1.01 7.49
CA SER A 16 -1.65 -1.23 7.91
C SER A 16 -0.91 0.07 8.22
N SER A 17 -1.64 1.14 8.52
CA SER A 17 -1.08 2.47 8.81
C SER A 17 -0.88 2.77 10.29
N SER A 18 -1.37 1.93 11.21
CA SER A 18 -1.10 2.13 12.63
C SER A 18 0.29 1.60 13.01
N PRO A 19 0.97 2.21 13.99
CA PRO A 19 2.27 1.74 14.47
C PRO A 19 2.27 0.26 14.89
N GLU A 20 1.21 -0.19 15.56
CA GLU A 20 1.10 -1.53 16.12
C GLU A 20 1.03 -2.58 15.01
N VAL A 21 0.21 -2.33 13.98
CA VAL A 21 0.08 -3.25 12.84
C VAL A 21 1.37 -3.26 12.03
N LEU A 22 1.99 -2.11 11.82
CA LEU A 22 3.24 -2.05 11.07
C LEU A 22 4.39 -2.75 11.79
N GLU A 23 4.46 -2.62 13.11
CA GLU A 23 5.42 -3.34 13.95
C GLU A 23 5.20 -4.85 13.85
N GLN A 24 3.94 -5.31 13.92
CA GLN A 24 3.59 -6.72 13.71
C GLN A 24 4.02 -7.23 12.33
N LEU A 25 3.85 -6.43 11.27
CA LEU A 25 4.29 -6.80 9.92
C LEU A 25 5.82 -6.96 9.83
N ILE A 26 6.57 -6.07 10.48
CA ILE A 26 8.04 -6.15 10.52
C ILE A 26 8.50 -7.40 11.25
N LEU A 27 7.91 -7.70 12.42
CA LEU A 27 8.20 -8.90 13.20
C LEU A 27 7.77 -10.18 12.48
N ALA A 28 6.69 -10.15 11.71
CA ALA A 28 6.23 -11.26 10.88
C ALA A 28 7.14 -11.54 9.67
N GLY A 29 8.08 -10.64 9.36
CA GLY A 29 9.10 -10.87 8.33
C GLY A 29 8.96 -10.03 7.07
N LEU A 30 8.32 -8.87 7.12
CA LEU A 30 8.34 -7.88 6.04
C LEU A 30 9.80 -7.54 5.65
N ASP A 31 10.08 -7.52 4.34
CA ASP A 31 11.38 -7.09 3.80
C ASP A 31 11.28 -5.81 2.98
N VAL A 32 10.13 -5.54 2.35
CA VAL A 32 9.89 -4.34 1.54
C VAL A 32 8.48 -3.79 1.79
N ALA A 33 8.38 -2.52 2.19
CA ALA A 33 7.11 -1.81 2.28
C ALA A 33 6.84 -1.06 0.96
N ARG A 34 5.73 -1.41 0.29
CA ARG A 34 5.26 -0.74 -0.93
C ARG A 34 4.34 0.43 -0.57
N LEU A 35 4.71 1.62 -1.03
CA LEU A 35 3.92 2.85 -0.97
C LEU A 35 3.26 3.08 -2.33
N ASN A 36 1.96 2.79 -2.41
CA ASN A 36 1.22 2.95 -3.66
C ASN A 36 0.76 4.40 -3.84
N PHE A 37 1.39 5.15 -4.74
CA PHE A 37 1.08 6.56 -5.01
C PHE A 37 -0.21 6.76 -5.82
N SER A 38 -0.93 5.69 -6.16
CA SER A 38 -2.28 5.82 -6.70
C SER A 38 -3.28 6.42 -5.73
N HIS A 39 -2.99 6.39 -4.42
CA HIS A 39 -3.87 6.79 -3.34
C HIS A 39 -3.07 7.43 -2.19
N GLY A 40 -3.72 8.32 -1.44
CA GLY A 40 -3.09 9.02 -0.32
C GLY A 40 -2.40 10.30 -0.75
N THR A 41 -2.01 11.10 0.25
CA THR A 41 -1.28 12.34 0.06
C THR A 41 0.24 12.09 0.17
N PRO A 42 1.08 13.00 -0.37
CA PRO A 42 2.52 12.93 -0.13
C PRO A 42 2.89 12.88 1.35
N ASP A 43 2.15 13.58 2.22
CA ASP A 43 2.42 13.59 3.66
C ASP A 43 2.04 12.27 4.34
N ASP A 44 0.96 11.60 3.91
CA ASP A 44 0.65 10.23 4.35
C ASP A 44 1.79 9.26 4.03
N HIS A 45 2.37 9.38 2.82
CA HIS A 45 3.48 8.53 2.41
C HIS A 45 4.75 8.83 3.19
N LYS A 46 5.05 10.11 3.48
CA LYS A 46 6.18 10.50 4.33
C LYS A 46 6.02 9.94 5.75
N ALA A 47 4.84 10.08 6.34
CA ALA A 47 4.55 9.58 7.69
C ALA A 47 4.75 8.06 7.76
N ARG A 48 4.21 7.31 6.79
CA ARG A 48 4.41 5.85 6.69
C ARG A 48 5.88 5.50 6.49
N ALA A 49 6.60 6.19 5.62
CA ALA A 49 8.01 5.95 5.37
C ALA A 49 8.87 6.18 6.62
N ALA A 50 8.60 7.24 7.39
CA ALA A 50 9.28 7.53 8.65
C ALA A 50 9.01 6.42 9.67
N LEU A 51 7.74 6.03 9.85
CA LEU A 51 7.34 4.99 10.80
C LEU A 51 7.94 3.62 10.47
N VAL A 52 7.99 3.23 9.18
CA VAL A 52 8.67 1.99 8.75
C VAL A 52 10.15 2.02 9.16
N ARG A 53 10.84 3.15 8.92
CA ARG A 53 12.27 3.27 9.25
C ARG A 53 12.51 3.21 10.75
N GLU A 54 11.70 3.92 11.52
CA GLU A 54 11.76 3.92 12.98
C GLU A 54 11.58 2.51 13.55
N LEU A 55 10.50 1.83 13.18
CA LEU A 55 10.20 0.48 13.68
C LEU A 55 11.20 -0.56 13.18
N ALA A 56 11.69 -0.44 11.94
CA ALA A 56 12.72 -1.33 11.43
C ALA A 56 14.03 -1.15 12.23
N ALA A 57 14.42 0.09 12.53
CA ALA A 57 15.59 0.38 13.37
C ALA A 57 15.41 -0.14 14.80
N LYS A 58 14.24 0.06 15.40
CA LYS A 58 13.88 -0.45 16.74
C LYS A 58 14.12 -1.96 16.87
N HIS A 59 13.86 -2.73 15.80
CA HIS A 59 13.99 -4.19 15.80
C HIS A 59 15.26 -4.72 15.10
N GLY A 60 16.20 -3.84 14.74
CA GLY A 60 17.43 -4.25 14.05
C GLY A 60 17.18 -4.91 12.69
N ARG A 61 16.09 -4.55 12.01
CA ARG A 61 15.69 -5.09 10.71
C ARG A 61 15.98 -4.05 9.62
N HIS A 62 16.37 -4.53 8.44
CA HIS A 62 16.43 -3.69 7.24
C HIS A 62 15.19 -3.95 6.38
N VAL A 63 14.33 -2.94 6.27
CA VAL A 63 13.13 -2.96 5.43
C VAL A 63 13.25 -1.90 4.35
N ALA A 64 13.20 -2.31 3.09
CA ALA A 64 13.26 -1.38 1.97
C ALA A 64 11.92 -0.65 1.77
N LEU A 65 11.96 0.55 1.19
CA LEU A 65 10.77 1.28 0.76
C LEU A 65 10.69 1.25 -0.77
N LEU A 66 9.55 0.84 -1.31
CA LEU A 66 9.26 0.81 -2.74
C LEU A 66 8.17 1.83 -3.05
N GLY A 67 8.52 2.89 -3.78
CA GLY A 67 7.54 3.84 -4.33
C GLY A 67 6.94 3.28 -5.62
N ASP A 68 5.63 3.09 -5.65
CA ASP A 68 4.92 2.58 -6.82
C ASP A 68 4.20 3.72 -7.54
N LEU A 69 4.64 3.99 -8.77
CA LEU A 69 4.13 5.07 -9.62
C LEU A 69 2.74 4.72 -10.16
N GLN A 70 1.87 5.72 -10.24
CA GLN A 70 0.50 5.52 -10.70
C GLN A 70 0.39 4.96 -12.13
N GLY A 71 1.30 5.40 -13.02
CA GLY A 71 1.24 5.11 -14.45
C GLY A 71 0.06 5.76 -15.18
N PRO A 72 -0.06 5.56 -16.50
CA PRO A 72 -1.20 6.04 -17.28
C PRO A 72 -2.47 5.27 -16.89
N LYS A 73 -3.56 5.98 -16.59
CA LYS A 73 -4.85 5.40 -16.21
C LYS A 73 -5.97 5.84 -17.15
N ILE A 74 -6.64 4.86 -17.76
CA ILE A 74 -7.89 5.07 -18.50
C ILE A 74 -9.05 4.83 -17.53
N ARG A 75 -9.86 5.88 -17.26
CA ARG A 75 -11.02 5.83 -16.36
C ARG A 75 -12.16 6.62 -16.99
N ILE A 76 -13.40 6.16 -16.79
CA ILE A 76 -14.59 6.92 -17.14
C ILE A 76 -14.77 8.12 -16.19
N ALA A 77 -15.61 9.08 -16.60
CA ALA A 77 -15.98 10.23 -15.79
C ALA A 77 -16.86 9.82 -14.57
N LYS A 78 -17.26 10.83 -13.78
CA LYS A 78 -18.13 10.62 -12.62
C LYS A 78 -19.60 10.53 -13.06
N PHE A 79 -20.36 9.70 -12.35
CA PHE A 79 -21.82 9.73 -12.41
C PHE A 79 -22.40 10.73 -11.41
N GLU A 80 -23.53 11.34 -11.74
CA GLU A 80 -24.29 12.22 -10.83
C GLU A 80 -24.62 11.51 -9.51
N ASN A 81 -25.16 10.29 -9.60
CA ASN A 81 -25.55 9.49 -8.43
C ASN A 81 -24.43 8.56 -7.92
N LYS A 82 -23.15 8.88 -8.18
CA LYS A 82 -21.93 8.11 -7.84
C LYS A 82 -21.80 6.72 -8.49
N ARG A 83 -22.92 6.06 -8.80
CA ARG A 83 -22.99 4.75 -9.44
C ARG A 83 -24.23 4.67 -10.32
N ILE A 84 -24.19 3.75 -11.27
CA ILE A 84 -25.34 3.26 -12.02
C ILE A 84 -25.30 1.73 -11.98
N GLU A 85 -26.42 1.09 -12.30
CA GLU A 85 -26.51 -0.35 -12.49
C GLU A 85 -26.90 -0.58 -13.95
N LEU A 86 -26.17 -1.45 -14.64
CA LEU A 86 -26.45 -1.84 -16.01
C LEU A 86 -26.84 -3.32 -16.02
N LYS A 87 -27.86 -3.65 -16.79
CA LYS A 87 -28.29 -5.01 -17.06
C LYS A 87 -27.81 -5.46 -18.44
N GLU A 88 -27.79 -6.77 -18.63
CA GLU A 88 -27.47 -7.34 -19.94
C GLU A 88 -28.46 -6.81 -20.99
N GLY A 89 -27.92 -6.30 -22.10
CA GLY A 89 -28.70 -5.69 -23.18
C GLY A 89 -28.89 -4.18 -23.09
N ASP A 90 -28.48 -3.53 -21.99
CA ASP A 90 -28.59 -2.07 -21.86
C ASP A 90 -27.67 -1.36 -22.86
N LEU A 91 -28.21 -0.35 -23.54
CA LEU A 91 -27.42 0.58 -24.36
C LEU A 91 -26.81 1.64 -23.44
N PHE A 92 -25.47 1.72 -23.41
CA PHE A 92 -24.72 2.67 -22.59
C PHE A 92 -23.65 3.40 -23.41
N ARG A 93 -23.50 4.72 -23.20
CA ARG A 93 -22.49 5.58 -23.84
C ARG A 93 -21.99 6.62 -22.85
#